data_AF-A0A950ZPD9-F1
#
_entry.id   AF-A0A950ZPD9-F1
#
_cell.length_a   1.000
_cell.length_b   1.000
_cell.length_c   1.000
_cell.angle_alpha   90.00
_cell.angle_beta   90.00
_cell.angle_gamma   90.00
#
_symmetry.space_group_name_H-M   'P 1'
#
loop_
_entity.id
_entity.type
_entity.pdbx_description
1 polymer ?
#
loop_
_entity_poly.entity_id
_entity_poly.type
_entity_poly.pdbx_seq_one_letter_code
_entity_poly.pdbx_strand_id
1 'polypeptide(L)'
;MATQTAPGALITEPHAGVGLQGRLRTAPWWLLPLTVVSVLGAFTVYAIWTAFFSGGVNQAGPYLSPFYSPLIWATGPITPALWVLWSPLLFRATCYYYRKAYYRSFFWDPPACAVGELRYREYRGEAHFPLFLNNLHRFFLYAVLVVTGFLWYDVFLAFWDPKTGHVQLGLGTFIMLGNVTLLSLYTFGCHSLRHLSGGGLDC
;
A
#
# COMPACT_ATOMS: atom_id res chain seq x y z
N MET A 1 -24.30 33.56 35.95
CA MET A 1 -25.28 33.96 34.92
C MET A 1 -24.73 33.45 33.59
N ALA A 2 -25.14 32.25 33.17
CA ALA A 2 -24.61 31.57 31.99
C ALA A 2 -25.50 31.89 30.79
N THR A 3 -24.94 32.57 29.80
CA THR A 3 -25.62 32.94 28.56
C THR A 3 -25.80 31.69 27.69
N GLN A 4 -27.04 31.22 27.53
CA GLN A 4 -27.38 30.21 26.53
C GLN A 4 -27.36 30.87 25.14
N THR A 5 -26.35 30.57 24.34
CA THR A 5 -26.41 30.79 22.88
C THR A 5 -27.10 29.59 22.25
N ALA A 6 -28.30 29.80 21.72
CA ALA A 6 -29.02 28.79 20.95
C ALA A 6 -28.21 28.36 19.71
N PRO A 7 -28.17 27.06 19.35
CA PRO A 7 -27.54 26.64 18.12
C PRO A 7 -28.41 27.10 16.94
N GLY A 8 -27.83 27.93 16.07
CA GLY A 8 -28.44 28.32 14.80
C GLY A 8 -28.76 27.06 13.98
N ALA A 9 -30.00 26.97 13.51
CA ALA A 9 -30.45 25.91 12.63
C ALA A 9 -29.59 25.92 11.35
N LEU A 10 -28.72 24.93 11.21
CA LEU A 10 -28.05 24.64 9.95
C LEU A 10 -29.10 24.12 8.97
N ILE A 11 -29.55 25.00 8.07
CA ILE A 11 -30.33 24.63 6.90
C ILE A 11 -29.50 23.60 6.13
N THR A 12 -29.94 22.35 6.15
CA THR A 12 -29.30 21.27 5.40
C THR A 12 -29.93 21.28 4.01
N GLU A 13 -29.33 22.02 3.09
CA GLU A 13 -29.65 21.92 1.66
C GLU A 13 -29.46 20.47 1.21
N PRO A 14 -30.51 19.79 0.68
CA PRO A 14 -30.37 18.44 0.18
C PRO A 14 -29.75 18.54 -1.22
N HIS A 15 -28.42 18.60 -1.29
CA HIS A 15 -27.71 18.30 -2.53
C HIS A 15 -27.80 16.79 -2.81
N ALA A 16 -29.00 16.34 -3.19
CA ALA A 16 -29.29 15.02 -3.71
C ALA A 16 -28.80 14.92 -5.16
N GLY A 17 -27.48 15.01 -5.34
CA GLY A 17 -26.86 14.54 -6.57
C GLY A 17 -26.94 13.02 -6.59
N VAL A 18 -27.73 12.44 -7.51
CA VAL A 18 -27.69 11.01 -7.87
C VAL A 18 -26.38 10.71 -8.62
N GLY A 19 -25.26 10.98 -7.97
CA GLY A 19 -23.92 10.64 -8.41
C GLY A 19 -23.42 9.41 -7.66
N LEU A 20 -22.30 8.84 -8.12
CA LEU A 20 -21.57 7.79 -7.41
C LEU A 20 -21.33 8.15 -5.93
N GLN A 21 -21.09 9.43 -5.63
CA GLN A 21 -20.95 9.96 -4.26
C GLN A 21 -22.21 9.86 -3.40
N GLY A 22 -23.41 10.06 -3.97
CA GLY A 22 -24.67 9.85 -3.26
C GLY A 22 -24.89 8.37 -2.90
N ARG A 23 -24.57 7.47 -3.84
CA ARG A 23 -24.61 6.01 -3.62
C ARG A 23 -23.57 5.53 -2.60
N LEU A 24 -22.38 6.14 -2.57
CA LEU A 24 -21.36 5.84 -1.56
C LEU A 24 -21.74 6.33 -0.16
N ARG A 25 -22.54 7.41 -0.06
CA ARG A 25 -23.07 7.91 1.23
C ARG A 25 -24.17 7.02 1.81
N THR A 26 -24.96 6.35 0.96
CA THR A 26 -26.01 5.42 1.39
C THR A 26 -25.54 3.97 1.46
N ALA A 27 -24.29 3.69 1.07
CA ALA A 27 -23.71 2.35 1.14
C ALA A 27 -23.66 1.86 2.59
N PRO A 28 -23.88 0.54 2.81
CA PRO A 28 -23.83 0.01 4.16
C PRO A 28 -22.42 0.17 4.74
N TRP A 29 -22.36 0.48 6.03
CA TRP A 29 -21.11 0.78 6.74
C TRP A 29 -20.04 -0.32 6.63
N TRP A 30 -20.46 -1.57 6.44
CA TRP A 30 -19.59 -2.73 6.32
C TRP A 30 -18.99 -2.93 4.92
N LEU A 31 -19.51 -2.25 3.88
CA LEU A 31 -19.08 -2.47 2.50
C LEU A 31 -17.59 -2.15 2.30
N LEU A 32 -17.14 -1.02 2.86
CA LEU A 32 -15.75 -0.58 2.75
C LEU A 32 -14.80 -1.51 3.52
N PRO A 33 -15.03 -1.82 4.81
CA PRO A 33 -14.31 -2.87 5.53
C PRO A 33 -14.24 -4.20 4.76
N LEU A 34 -15.37 -4.69 4.27
CA LEU A 34 -15.46 -5.99 3.60
C LEU A 34 -14.70 -6.01 2.28
N THR A 35 -14.74 -4.92 1.52
CA THR A 35 -13.96 -4.78 0.29
C THR A 35 -12.46 -4.83 0.59
N VAL A 36 -12.02 -4.13 1.64
CA VAL A 36 -10.62 -4.11 2.06
C VAL A 36 -10.15 -5.51 2.48
N VAL A 37 -10.91 -6.21 3.34
CA VAL A 37 -10.58 -7.58 3.76
C VAL A 37 -10.52 -8.52 2.56
N SER A 38 -11.50 -8.43 1.66
CA SER A 38 -11.59 -9.31 0.49
C SER A 38 -10.40 -9.09 -0.46
N VAL A 39 -10.13 -7.85 -0.85
CA VAL A 39 -9.07 -7.54 -1.82
C VAL A 39 -7.68 -7.78 -1.23
N LEU A 40 -7.43 -7.31 0.00
CA LEU A 40 -6.12 -7.54 0.65
C LEU A 40 -5.93 -9.01 1.00
N GLY A 41 -6.97 -9.70 1.44
CA GLY A 41 -6.93 -11.14 1.71
C GLY A 41 -6.59 -11.94 0.46
N ALA A 42 -7.31 -11.70 -0.64
CA ALA A 42 -7.05 -12.36 -1.93
C ALA A 42 -5.62 -12.08 -2.43
N PHE A 43 -5.18 -10.82 -2.36
CA PHE A 43 -3.81 -10.46 -2.73
C PHE A 43 -2.76 -11.13 -1.84
N THR A 44 -3.01 -11.23 -0.53
CA THR A 44 -2.08 -11.88 0.41
C THR A 44 -1.96 -13.38 0.11
N VAL A 45 -3.07 -14.06 -0.14
CA VAL A 45 -3.07 -15.48 -0.54
C VAL A 45 -2.29 -15.66 -1.84
N TYR A 46 -2.53 -14.80 -2.84
CA TYR A 46 -1.79 -14.81 -4.10
C TYR A 46 -0.28 -14.57 -3.90
N ALA A 47 0.10 -13.63 -3.04
CA ALA A 47 1.49 -13.31 -2.76
C ALA A 47 2.22 -14.48 -2.04
N ILE A 48 1.56 -15.11 -1.06
CA ILE A 48 2.07 -16.31 -0.38
C ILE A 48 2.23 -17.46 -1.39
N TRP A 49 1.21 -17.70 -2.22
CA TRP A 49 1.28 -18.69 -3.28
C TRP A 49 2.48 -18.43 -4.20
N THR A 50 2.66 -17.18 -4.62
CA THR A 50 3.76 -16.77 -5.51
C THR A 50 5.12 -16.96 -4.85
N ALA A 51 5.26 -16.60 -3.57
CA ALA A 51 6.53 -16.66 -2.86
C ALA A 51 7.01 -18.09 -2.58
N PHE A 52 6.10 -19.01 -2.26
CA PHE A 52 6.45 -20.36 -1.81
C PHE A 52 6.21 -21.46 -2.85
N PHE A 53 5.19 -21.32 -3.70
CA PHE A 53 4.72 -22.41 -4.55
C PHE A 53 4.92 -22.17 -6.05
N SER A 54 5.14 -20.93 -6.49
CA SER A 54 5.25 -20.64 -7.92
C SER A 54 6.53 -21.17 -8.57
N GLY A 55 7.60 -21.42 -7.80
CA GLY A 55 8.84 -22.09 -8.26
C GLY A 55 9.64 -21.36 -9.35
N GLY A 56 10.95 -21.16 -9.14
CA GLY A 56 11.86 -20.64 -10.18
C GLY A 56 11.81 -19.13 -10.40
N VAL A 57 12.35 -18.66 -11.54
CA VAL A 57 12.29 -17.26 -11.98
C VAL A 57 11.16 -17.11 -13.00
N ASN A 58 10.10 -16.40 -12.63
CA ASN A 58 8.98 -16.09 -13.54
C ASN A 58 9.40 -15.00 -14.54
N GLN A 59 10.11 -15.44 -15.58
CA GLN A 59 10.60 -14.63 -16.69
C GLN A 59 9.97 -15.11 -18.01
N ALA A 60 9.41 -14.17 -18.77
CA ALA A 60 8.90 -14.41 -20.12
C ALA A 60 9.69 -13.55 -21.11
N GLY A 61 10.72 -14.14 -21.72
CA GLY A 61 11.64 -13.43 -22.61
C GLY A 61 12.43 -12.32 -21.88
N PRO A 62 12.39 -11.06 -22.35
CA PRO A 62 13.05 -9.94 -21.67
C PRO A 62 12.32 -9.50 -20.39
N TYR A 63 11.10 -9.99 -20.15
CA TYR A 63 10.24 -9.52 -19.07
C TYR A 63 10.42 -10.36 -17.81
N LEU A 64 11.04 -9.75 -16.80
CA LEU A 64 11.07 -10.27 -15.45
C LEU A 64 9.88 -9.73 -14.66
N SER A 65 9.15 -10.60 -13.98
CA SER A 65 8.06 -10.13 -13.12
C SER A 65 8.59 -9.34 -11.92
N PRO A 66 7.95 -8.22 -11.52
CA PRO A 66 8.42 -7.35 -10.42
C PRO A 66 8.62 -8.09 -9.10
N PHE A 67 7.85 -9.15 -8.85
CA PHE A 67 8.00 -9.97 -7.66
C PHE A 67 9.37 -10.65 -7.59
N TYR A 68 10.02 -10.95 -8.71
CA TYR A 68 11.24 -11.77 -8.73
C TYR A 68 12.53 -10.94 -8.83
N SER A 69 12.45 -9.61 -8.71
CA SER A 69 13.59 -8.70 -8.82
C SER A 69 13.98 -8.08 -7.49
N PRO A 70 15.23 -8.18 -7.00
CA PRO A 70 16.44 -8.51 -7.76
C PRO A 70 16.85 -10.00 -7.70
N LEU A 71 17.52 -10.49 -8.77
CA LEU A 71 18.04 -11.88 -8.86
C LEU A 71 19.33 -12.10 -8.04
N ILE A 72 19.38 -11.60 -6.81
CA ILE A 72 20.60 -11.71 -5.98
C ILE A 72 20.84 -13.19 -5.60
N TRP A 73 19.78 -13.99 -5.47
CA TRP A 73 19.84 -15.44 -5.22
C TRP A 73 18.87 -16.23 -6.09
N ALA A 74 19.18 -16.34 -7.38
CA ALA A 74 18.36 -17.14 -8.31
C ALA A 74 18.32 -18.65 -7.96
N THR A 75 19.32 -19.17 -7.25
CA THR A 75 19.48 -20.60 -6.88
C THR A 75 19.60 -20.85 -5.38
N GLY A 76 19.35 -19.83 -4.54
CA GLY A 76 19.38 -19.97 -3.08
C GLY A 76 18.13 -20.67 -2.52
N PRO A 77 18.15 -21.06 -1.22
CA PRO A 77 17.00 -21.68 -0.57
C PRO A 77 15.79 -20.74 -0.39
N ILE A 78 16.01 -19.42 -0.56
CA ILE A 78 15.01 -18.36 -0.43
C ILE A 78 14.71 -17.84 -1.83
N THR A 79 13.45 -17.89 -2.26
CA THR A 79 13.05 -17.33 -3.55
C THR A 79 13.32 -15.83 -3.58
N PRO A 80 13.78 -15.25 -4.72
CA PRO A 80 13.97 -13.81 -4.83
C PRO A 80 12.65 -13.04 -4.58
N ALA A 81 11.51 -13.71 -4.74
CA ALA A 81 10.19 -13.19 -4.36
C ALA A 81 10.05 -12.78 -2.91
N LEU A 82 10.74 -13.43 -1.98
CA LEU A 82 10.66 -13.07 -0.57
C LEU A 82 11.30 -11.71 -0.29
N TRP A 83 12.39 -11.37 -0.99
CA TRP A 83 13.10 -10.09 -0.85
C TRP A 83 12.22 -8.89 -1.21
N VAL A 84 11.48 -9.02 -2.31
CA VAL A 84 10.53 -7.99 -2.76
C VAL A 84 9.25 -8.05 -1.96
N LEU A 85 8.87 -9.20 -1.42
CA LEU A 85 7.60 -9.28 -0.70
C LEU A 85 7.67 -8.48 0.61
N TRP A 86 8.72 -8.64 1.42
CA TRP A 86 8.73 -8.02 2.75
C TRP A 86 8.84 -6.49 2.71
N SER A 87 9.64 -5.92 1.81
CA SER A 87 9.94 -4.47 1.79
C SER A 87 8.69 -3.60 1.51
N PRO A 88 8.05 -3.65 0.32
CA PRO A 88 6.81 -2.94 0.01
C PRO A 88 5.63 -3.39 0.86
N LEU A 89 5.52 -4.67 1.26
CA LEU A 89 4.43 -5.13 2.12
C LEU A 89 4.52 -4.49 3.50
N LEU A 90 5.70 -4.51 4.13
CA LEU A 90 5.89 -3.92 5.46
C LEU A 90 5.84 -2.39 5.40
N PHE A 91 6.38 -1.76 4.36
CA PHE A 91 6.20 -0.33 4.14
C PHE A 91 4.72 0.06 4.06
N ARG A 92 3.93 -0.72 3.32
CA ARG A 92 2.49 -0.50 3.20
C ARG A 92 1.78 -0.78 4.52
N ALA A 93 2.07 -1.90 5.18
CA ALA A 93 1.43 -2.26 6.46
C ALA A 93 1.72 -1.24 7.57
N THR A 94 2.91 -0.66 7.60
CA THR A 94 3.31 0.34 8.62
C THR A 94 2.88 1.76 8.28
N CYS A 95 2.37 2.02 7.07
CA CYS A 95 1.92 3.34 6.64
C CYS A 95 0.67 3.80 7.42
N TYR A 96 0.62 5.09 7.78
CA TYR A 96 -0.52 5.68 8.50
C TYR A 96 -1.88 5.48 7.79
N TYR A 97 -1.89 5.53 6.45
CA TYR A 97 -3.11 5.26 5.69
C TYR A 97 -3.60 3.82 5.85
N TYR A 98 -2.68 2.86 5.79
CA TYR A 98 -2.97 1.43 5.92
C TYR A 98 -3.29 1.02 7.35
N ARG A 99 -2.68 1.71 8.33
CA ARG A 99 -3.04 1.65 9.73
C ARG A 99 -4.54 1.80 9.93
N LYS A 100 -5.10 2.91 9.43
CA LYS A 100 -6.54 3.16 9.45
C LYS A 100 -7.33 2.05 8.74
N ALA A 101 -6.85 1.55 7.60
CA ALA A 101 -7.55 0.52 6.85
C ALA A 101 -7.65 -0.79 7.66
N TYR A 102 -6.56 -1.28 8.24
CA TYR A 102 -6.60 -2.55 8.95
C TYR A 102 -7.31 -2.46 10.31
N TYR A 103 -7.21 -1.33 11.03
CA TYR A 103 -7.96 -1.15 12.27
C TYR A 103 -9.47 -1.18 12.03
N ARG A 104 -9.94 -0.50 10.98
CA ARG A 104 -11.37 -0.48 10.64
C ARG A 104 -11.86 -1.82 10.09
N SER A 105 -11.04 -2.52 9.29
CA SER A 105 -11.48 -3.70 8.53
C SER A 105 -11.21 -5.04 9.22
N PHE A 106 -10.04 -5.23 9.83
CA PHE A 106 -9.66 -6.47 10.50
C PHE A 106 -9.89 -6.43 12.02
N PHE A 107 -9.63 -5.29 12.68
CA PHE A 107 -9.76 -5.18 14.14
C PHE A 107 -11.10 -4.59 14.61
N TRP A 108 -11.87 -3.99 13.70
CA TRP A 108 -13.18 -3.37 13.97
C TRP A 108 -13.12 -2.26 15.05
N ASP A 109 -12.07 -1.44 14.98
CA ASP A 109 -11.79 -0.37 15.95
C ASP A 109 -11.83 1.02 15.28
N PRO A 110 -12.88 1.82 15.50
CA PRO A 110 -14.26 1.53 15.09
C PRO A 110 -14.40 1.37 13.55
N PRO A 111 -15.25 0.46 13.04
CA PRO A 111 -15.34 0.18 11.60
C PRO A 111 -15.92 1.33 10.79
N ALA A 112 -16.77 2.18 11.39
CA ALA A 112 -17.33 3.37 10.76
C ALA A 112 -17.61 4.48 11.76
N CYS A 113 -17.73 5.73 11.31
CA CYS A 113 -17.96 6.88 12.21
C CYS A 113 -19.28 6.77 13.00
N ALA A 114 -20.26 6.02 12.48
CA ALA A 114 -21.55 5.79 13.12
C ALA A 114 -21.60 4.49 13.96
N VAL A 115 -20.54 3.69 13.96
CA VAL A 115 -20.50 2.38 14.62
C VAL A 115 -19.39 2.42 15.66
N GLY A 116 -19.74 2.22 16.92
CA GLY A 116 -18.77 2.16 18.01
C GLY A 116 -17.78 1.01 17.84
N GLU A 117 -16.67 1.06 18.59
CA GLU A 117 -15.75 -0.06 18.67
C GLU A 117 -16.48 -1.30 19.20
N LEU A 118 -16.25 -2.45 18.57
CA LEU A 118 -16.86 -3.71 18.99
C LEU A 118 -16.09 -4.35 20.15
N ARG A 119 -14.83 -3.95 20.36
CA ARG A 119 -13.94 -4.49 21.38
C ARG A 119 -13.58 -3.40 22.37
N TYR A 120 -14.18 -3.44 23.55
CA TYR A 120 -13.80 -2.57 24.67
C TYR A 120 -12.44 -3.01 25.22
N ARG A 121 -11.36 -2.48 24.64
CA ARG A 121 -10.00 -2.75 25.09
C ARG A 121 -9.31 -1.44 25.38
N GLU A 122 -8.66 -1.35 26.53
CA GLU A 122 -7.85 -0.17 26.88
C GLU A 122 -6.77 0.05 25.81
N TYR A 123 -6.80 1.22 25.18
CA TYR A 123 -5.83 1.63 24.18
C TYR A 123 -4.45 1.82 24.85
N ARG A 124 -3.54 0.88 24.63
CA ARG A 124 -2.19 0.88 25.22
C ARG A 124 -1.18 1.76 24.46
N GLY A 125 -1.63 2.58 23.52
CA GLY A 125 -0.76 3.40 22.70
C GLY A 125 0.11 2.60 21.73
N GLU A 126 0.87 3.32 20.90
CA GLU A 126 1.72 2.75 19.85
C GLU A 126 3.09 2.29 20.36
N ALA A 127 3.38 2.45 21.65
CA ALA A 127 4.66 2.07 22.25
C ALA A 127 4.70 0.58 22.67
N HIS A 128 3.55 -0.10 22.75
CA HIS A 128 3.47 -1.47 23.22
C HIS A 128 3.43 -2.48 22.05
N PHE A 129 4.06 -3.64 22.20
CA PHE A 129 3.97 -4.74 21.23
C PHE A 129 2.50 -5.18 21.02
N PRO A 130 2.00 -5.36 19.79
CA PRO A 130 2.69 -5.32 18.49
C PRO A 130 2.71 -3.94 17.78
N LEU A 131 2.12 -2.89 18.36
CA LEU A 131 1.87 -1.62 17.68
C LEU A 131 3.12 -0.77 17.47
N PHE A 132 4.19 -1.01 18.23
CA PHE A 132 5.49 -0.34 18.02
C PHE A 132 6.07 -0.60 16.62
N LEU A 133 5.75 -1.75 16.00
CA LEU A 133 6.21 -2.09 14.66
C LEU A 133 5.74 -1.06 13.62
N ASN A 134 4.64 -0.35 13.89
CA ASN A 134 4.18 0.70 13.00
C ASN A 134 5.11 1.94 12.99
N ASN A 135 5.94 2.12 14.01
CA ASN A 135 6.97 3.18 14.02
C ASN A 135 8.16 2.83 13.12
N LEU A 136 8.26 1.56 12.68
CA LEU A 136 9.33 1.10 11.80
C LEU A 136 9.14 1.53 10.33
N HIS A 137 8.04 2.22 10.01
CA HIS A 137 7.72 2.73 8.67
C HIS A 137 8.88 3.53 8.04
N ARG A 138 9.58 4.34 8.86
CA ARG A 138 10.72 5.13 8.41
C ARG A 138 11.87 4.25 7.89
N PHE A 139 12.11 3.11 8.52
CA PHE A 139 13.19 2.21 8.09
C PHE A 139 12.79 1.44 6.83
N PHE A 140 11.53 1.01 6.73
CA PHE A 140 11.03 0.35 5.52
C PHE A 140 10.98 1.27 4.31
N LEU A 141 10.82 2.59 4.49
CA LEU A 141 10.93 3.55 3.40
C LEU A 141 12.29 3.46 2.69
N TYR A 142 13.40 3.36 3.44
CA TYR A 142 14.73 3.23 2.84
C TYR A 142 14.86 1.93 2.03
N ALA A 143 14.33 0.82 2.53
CA ALA A 143 14.33 -0.45 1.81
C ALA A 143 13.51 -0.38 0.50
N VAL A 144 12.36 0.30 0.51
CA VAL A 144 11.52 0.45 -0.70
C VAL A 144 12.17 1.35 -1.75
N LEU A 145 12.88 2.40 -1.34
CA LEU A 145 13.61 3.26 -2.29
C LEU A 145 14.68 2.45 -3.04
N VAL A 146 15.41 1.58 -2.34
CA VAL A 146 16.41 0.70 -2.96
C VAL A 146 15.75 -0.27 -3.95
N VAL A 147 14.68 -0.95 -3.54
CA VAL A 147 13.94 -1.90 -4.41
C VAL A 147 13.34 -1.20 -5.63
N THR A 148 12.83 0.02 -5.45
CA THR A 148 12.29 0.82 -6.55
C THR A 148 13.39 1.20 -7.55
N GLY A 149 14.61 1.44 -7.08
CA GLY A 149 15.79 1.61 -7.95
C GLY A 149 16.07 0.38 -8.81
N PHE A 150 16.01 -0.83 -8.24
CA PHE A 150 16.16 -2.08 -9.00
C PHE A 150 15.05 -2.26 -10.05
N LEU A 151 13.80 -1.95 -9.70
CA LEU A 151 12.68 -2.03 -10.64
C LEU A 151 12.83 -1.06 -11.82
N TRP A 152 13.38 0.14 -11.60
CA TRP A 152 13.72 1.06 -12.69
C TRP A 152 14.82 0.49 -13.60
N TYR A 153 15.81 -0.20 -13.02
CA TYR A 153 16.84 -0.89 -13.79
C TYR A 153 16.26 -2.03 -14.65
N ASP A 154 15.30 -2.79 -14.13
CA ASP A 154 14.63 -3.83 -14.92
C ASP A 154 13.80 -3.24 -16.07
N VAL A 155 13.13 -2.11 -15.84
CA VAL A 155 12.43 -1.38 -16.91
C VAL A 155 13.42 -0.91 -17.96
N PHE A 156 14.58 -0.39 -17.56
CA PHE A 156 15.64 0.00 -18.50
C PHE A 156 16.11 -1.20 -19.33
N LEU A 157 16.37 -2.36 -18.72
CA LEU A 157 16.72 -3.59 -19.43
C LEU A 157 15.60 -4.10 -20.35
N ALA A 158 14.33 -3.87 -19.97
CA ALA A 158 13.18 -4.23 -20.80
C ALA A 158 13.02 -3.32 -22.04
N PHE A 159 13.43 -2.05 -21.95
CA PHE A 159 13.47 -1.14 -23.11
C PHE A 159 14.72 -1.36 -23.96
N TRP A 160 15.86 -1.57 -23.31
CA TRP A 160 17.17 -1.64 -23.94
C TRP A 160 17.87 -2.95 -23.58
N ASP A 161 17.84 -3.90 -24.50
CA ASP A 161 18.54 -5.17 -24.31
C ASP A 161 20.03 -5.01 -24.62
N PRO A 162 20.92 -5.11 -23.62
CA PRO A 162 22.37 -4.93 -23.82
C PRO A 162 22.99 -6.02 -24.72
N LYS A 163 22.31 -7.16 -24.90
CA LYS A 163 22.84 -8.29 -25.67
C LYS A 163 22.61 -8.14 -27.16
N THR A 164 21.51 -7.49 -27.54
CA THR A 164 21.09 -7.36 -28.95
C THR A 164 21.17 -5.91 -29.45
N GLY A 165 21.23 -4.92 -28.56
CA GLY A 165 21.30 -3.50 -28.90
C GLY A 165 20.01 -2.94 -29.53
N HIS A 166 18.92 -3.71 -29.53
CA HIS A 166 17.63 -3.32 -30.08
C HIS A 166 16.70 -2.78 -28.99
N VAL A 167 15.90 -1.78 -29.37
CA VAL A 167 14.85 -1.23 -28.49
C VAL A 167 13.62 -2.14 -28.56
N GLN A 168 13.20 -2.66 -27.41
CA GLN A 168 12.06 -3.59 -27.33
C GLN A 168 10.81 -2.87 -26.80
N LEU A 169 9.95 -2.45 -27.74
CA LEU A 169 8.67 -1.83 -27.45
C LEU A 169 7.56 -2.89 -27.53
N GLY A 170 7.19 -3.44 -26.37
CA GLY A 170 6.08 -4.39 -26.26
C GLY A 170 5.10 -3.99 -25.16
N LEU A 171 3.94 -4.65 -25.14
CA LEU A 171 2.94 -4.47 -24.09
C LEU A 171 3.53 -4.71 -22.69
N GLY A 172 4.43 -5.69 -22.55
CA GLY A 172 5.14 -5.97 -21.30
C GLY A 172 5.97 -4.78 -20.81
N THR A 173 6.63 -4.07 -21.72
CA THR A 173 7.43 -2.88 -21.40
C THR A 173 6.57 -1.74 -20.86
N PHE A 174 5.38 -1.52 -21.45
CA PHE A 174 4.42 -0.53 -20.95
C PHE A 174 3.82 -0.91 -19.59
N ILE A 175 3.51 -2.19 -19.38
CA ILE A 175 3.00 -2.69 -18.09
C ILE A 175 4.05 -2.49 -16.99
N MET A 176 5.31 -2.84 -17.25
CA MET A 176 6.41 -2.68 -16.30
C MET A 176 6.68 -1.19 -16.00
N LEU A 177 6.69 -0.34 -17.03
CA LEU A 177 6.84 1.11 -16.85
C LEU A 177 5.68 1.70 -16.03
N GLY A 178 4.44 1.30 -16.32
CA GLY A 178 3.27 1.72 -15.55
C GLY A 178 3.36 1.28 -14.09
N ASN A 179 3.81 0.04 -13.83
CA ASN A 179 3.99 -0.49 -12.49
C ASN A 179 5.01 0.32 -11.69
N VAL A 180 6.23 0.51 -12.22
CA VAL A 180 7.29 1.25 -11.50
C VAL A 180 6.95 2.72 -11.33
N THR A 181 6.23 3.32 -12.28
CA THR A 181 5.78 4.71 -12.19
C THR A 181 4.76 4.87 -11.07
N LEU A 182 3.74 4.01 -11.02
CA LEU A 182 2.74 4.03 -9.95
C LEU A 182 3.36 3.75 -8.57
N LEU A 183 4.32 2.82 -8.50
CA LEU A 183 5.04 2.53 -7.27
C LEU A 183 5.93 3.70 -6.81
N SER A 184 6.58 4.38 -7.76
CA SER A 184 7.37 5.58 -7.50
C SER A 184 6.47 6.70 -6.99
N LEU A 185 5.36 6.99 -7.67
CA LEU A 185 4.39 8.01 -7.24
C LEU A 185 3.85 7.73 -5.83
N TYR A 186 3.58 6.46 -5.51
CA TYR A 186 3.15 6.06 -4.18
C TYR A 186 4.24 6.30 -3.12
N THR A 187 5.49 5.93 -3.43
CA THR A 187 6.63 6.08 -2.50
C THR A 187 6.99 7.55 -2.29
N PHE A 188 7.08 8.34 -3.37
CA PHE A 188 7.38 9.77 -3.33
C PHE A 188 6.21 10.63 -2.80
N GLY A 189 4.97 10.13 -2.93
CA GLY A 189 3.79 10.76 -2.35
C GLY A 189 3.68 10.56 -0.83
N CYS A 190 4.50 9.71 -0.23
CA CYS A 190 4.40 9.38 1.19
C CYS A 190 4.78 10.58 2.09
N HIS A 191 3.97 10.81 3.13
CA HIS A 191 4.20 11.85 4.13
C HIS A 191 5.58 11.72 4.81
N SER A 192 6.02 10.48 5.07
CA SER A 192 7.34 10.20 5.66
C SER A 192 8.49 10.71 4.79
N LEU A 193 8.38 10.53 3.47
CA LEU A 193 9.41 10.99 2.54
C LEU A 193 9.39 12.52 2.41
N ARG A 194 8.20 13.13 2.34
CA ARG A 194 8.06 14.60 2.32
C ARG A 194 8.64 15.24 3.57
N HIS A 195 8.40 14.65 4.73
CA HIS A 195 8.99 15.09 6.01
C HIS A 195 10.52 14.92 6.01
N LEU A 196 11.03 13.80 5.47
CA LEU A 196 12.48 13.58 5.34
C LEU A 196 13.14 14.60 4.39
N SER A 197 12.52 14.91 3.24
CA SER A 197 13.03 15.89 2.28
C SER A 197 12.84 17.34 2.73
N GLY A 198 11.80 17.61 3.53
CA GLY A 198 11.43 18.94 4.02
C GLY A 198 12.18 19.38 5.29
N GLY A 199 13.13 18.58 5.78
CA GLY A 199 14.01 18.98 6.88
C GLY A 199 13.36 18.94 8.28
N GLY A 200 12.32 18.13 8.49
CA GLY A 200 11.70 17.99 9.82
C GLY A 200 10.71 19.11 10.19
N LEU A 201 10.21 19.85 9.20
CA LEU A 201 9.06 20.73 9.39
C LEU A 201 7.80 19.85 9.45
N ASP A 202 7.18 19.79 10.64
CA ASP A 202 5.84 19.27 10.82
C ASP A 202 4.84 20.24 10.16
N CYS A 203 4.43 19.93 8.94
CA CYS A 203 3.36 20.66 8.23
C CYS A 203 1.99 20.10 8.62
#